data_AF-A0A671LA86-F1
#
_entry.id   AF-A0A671LA86-F1
#
_cell.length_a   1.000
_cell.length_b   1.000
_cell.length_c   1.000
_cell.angle_alpha   90.00
_cell.angle_beta   90.00
_cell.angle_gamma   90.00
#
_symmetry.space_group_name_H-M   'P 1'
#
loop_
_entity.id
_entity.type
_entity.pdbx_description
1 polymer ?
#
loop_
_entity_poly.entity_id
_entity_poly.type
_entity_poly.pdbx_seq_one_letter_code
_entity_poly.pdbx_strand_id
1 'polypeptide(L)'
;QLRIICTFLCPFLAYGARIQYERIGSDVTMQCGSLDNDASVTWKVNGTDVKARRREEGPRLILMEVNMSSNGLYSCFQNPDGQRRDQINLRVGIPPKEPQVTCRSNTYPKGFYCSWHLQHPTYIPTDFEVDVQHNQRPLEVMRDEVHKNRCHVKFPELFSSFPYRVNVTAVNSLGRASSAISFEESSIGTVLDHWIDNENTFPLVLVYIL
;
A
#
# COMPACT_ATOMS: atom_id res chain seq x y z
N GLN A 1 -29.64 31.48 -28.95
CA GLN A 1 -29.49 30.11 -29.49
C GLN A 1 -28.74 29.26 -28.47
N LEU A 2 -29.29 28.07 -28.23
CA LEU A 2 -28.96 26.99 -27.30
C LEU A 2 -28.07 27.25 -26.07
N ARG A 3 -28.73 27.33 -24.92
CA ARG A 3 -28.21 26.89 -23.61
C ARG A 3 -28.31 25.36 -23.56
N ILE A 4 -27.21 24.66 -23.39
CA ILE A 4 -27.22 23.23 -23.04
C ILE A 4 -27.48 23.16 -21.54
N ILE A 5 -28.73 22.94 -21.20
CA ILE A 5 -29.18 22.65 -19.84
C ILE A 5 -28.80 21.20 -19.56
N CYS A 6 -27.77 21.00 -18.74
CA CYS A 6 -27.38 19.68 -18.24
C CYS A 6 -28.31 19.30 -17.07
N THR A 7 -29.58 19.04 -17.36
CA THR A 7 -30.54 18.51 -16.39
C THR A 7 -31.24 17.32 -17.00
N PHE A 8 -31.09 16.16 -16.33
CA PHE A 8 -31.78 14.89 -16.57
C PHE A 8 -31.37 14.11 -17.83
N LEU A 9 -30.47 13.13 -17.64
CA LEU A 9 -30.34 11.82 -18.31
C LEU A 9 -28.90 11.46 -18.67
N CYS A 10 -28.15 10.95 -17.69
CA CYS A 10 -27.23 9.84 -17.93
C CYS A 10 -26.86 9.14 -16.61
N PRO A 11 -27.72 8.26 -16.03
CA PRO A 11 -27.28 7.39 -14.93
C PRO A 11 -26.63 6.10 -15.43
N PHE A 12 -26.65 5.83 -16.73
CA PHE A 12 -26.10 4.62 -17.31
C PHE A 12 -24.93 5.03 -18.19
N LEU A 13 -23.72 4.75 -17.73
CA LEU A 13 -22.54 4.29 -18.48
C LEU A 13 -21.31 4.44 -17.57
N ALA A 14 -21.32 3.81 -16.40
CA ALA A 14 -20.07 3.37 -15.79
C ALA A 14 -19.55 2.20 -16.63
N TYR A 15 -18.88 2.49 -17.74
CA TYR A 15 -18.37 1.48 -18.69
C TYR A 15 -17.11 0.77 -18.18
N GLY A 16 -16.95 0.67 -16.86
CA GLY A 16 -15.81 0.07 -16.20
C GLY A 16 -16.25 -0.67 -14.94
N ALA A 17 -15.70 -1.87 -14.75
CA ALA A 17 -15.91 -2.62 -13.52
C ALA A 17 -15.31 -1.88 -12.34
N ARG A 18 -16.12 -1.59 -11.31
CA ARG A 18 -15.57 -1.01 -10.08
C ARG A 18 -14.78 -2.06 -9.32
N ILE A 19 -13.71 -1.66 -8.64
CA ILE A 19 -12.91 -2.57 -7.82
C ILE A 19 -13.45 -2.53 -6.39
N GLN A 20 -13.66 -3.71 -5.80
CA GLN A 20 -14.02 -3.85 -4.39
C GLN A 20 -12.96 -4.69 -3.70
N TYR A 21 -12.36 -4.14 -2.64
CA TYR A 21 -11.33 -4.81 -1.86
C TYR A 21 -11.91 -5.33 -0.56
N GLU A 22 -11.62 -6.59 -0.25
CA GLU A 22 -12.19 -7.28 0.90
C GLU A 22 -11.14 -8.11 1.62
N ARG A 23 -11.38 -8.38 2.91
CA ARG A 23 -10.42 -9.14 3.73
C ARG A 23 -10.63 -10.64 3.54
N ILE A 24 -9.55 -11.41 3.52
CA ILE A 24 -9.65 -12.87 3.54
C ILE A 24 -10.39 -13.32 4.81
N GLY A 25 -11.35 -14.24 4.64
CA GLY A 25 -12.17 -14.83 5.69
C GLY A 25 -13.33 -13.95 6.15
N SER A 26 -13.56 -12.78 5.56
CA SER A 26 -14.75 -11.98 5.86
C SER A 26 -15.94 -12.37 4.99
N ASP A 27 -17.12 -11.93 5.40
CA ASP A 27 -18.32 -11.98 4.56
C ASP A 27 -18.41 -10.69 3.75
N VAL A 28 -18.69 -10.84 2.45
CA VAL A 28 -18.67 -9.73 1.49
C VAL A 28 -20.06 -9.55 0.93
N THR A 29 -20.54 -8.31 0.92
CA THR A 29 -21.81 -7.96 0.27
C THR A 29 -21.54 -7.10 -0.97
N MET A 30 -21.99 -7.59 -2.12
CA MET A 30 -21.95 -6.89 -3.39
C MET A 30 -23.35 -6.44 -3.77
N GLN A 31 -23.50 -5.15 -4.08
CA GLN A 31 -24.75 -4.56 -4.55
C GLN A 31 -24.73 -4.41 -6.08
N CYS A 32 -25.80 -4.86 -6.75
CA CYS A 32 -25.98 -4.65 -8.18
C CYS A 32 -26.53 -3.23 -8.45
N GLY A 33 -25.67 -2.32 -8.93
CA GLY A 33 -26.02 -0.94 -9.26
C GLY A 33 -26.78 -0.22 -8.14
N SER A 34 -27.68 0.68 -8.54
CA SER A 34 -28.60 1.36 -7.63
C SER A 34 -30.03 0.80 -7.77
N LEU A 35 -30.17 -0.52 -7.86
CA LEU A 35 -31.47 -1.18 -7.98
C LEU A 35 -32.21 -1.25 -6.64
N ASP A 36 -33.54 -1.19 -6.69
CA ASP A 36 -34.42 -1.39 -5.54
C ASP A 36 -34.30 -2.81 -4.98
N ASN A 37 -34.61 -2.98 -3.70
CA ASN A 37 -34.48 -4.26 -2.99
C ASN A 37 -35.35 -5.39 -3.58
N ASP A 38 -36.44 -5.05 -4.27
CA ASP A 38 -37.34 -6.02 -4.90
C ASP A 38 -36.87 -6.46 -6.30
N ALA A 39 -35.78 -5.87 -6.82
CA ALA A 39 -35.26 -6.21 -8.13
C ALA A 39 -34.64 -7.61 -8.14
N SER A 40 -35.09 -8.45 -9.07
CA SER A 40 -34.49 -9.76 -9.33
C SER A 40 -33.30 -9.62 -10.28
N VAL A 41 -32.14 -10.12 -9.85
CA VAL A 41 -30.92 -10.12 -10.66
C VAL A 41 -30.28 -11.51 -10.67
N THR A 42 -29.52 -11.78 -11.72
CA THR A 42 -28.70 -12.98 -11.84
C THR A 42 -27.22 -12.59 -11.75
N TRP A 43 -26.46 -13.28 -10.91
CA TRP A 43 -25.03 -13.03 -10.73
C TRP A 43 -24.17 -14.06 -11.46
N LYS A 44 -23.11 -13.60 -12.13
CA LYS A 44 -22.09 -14.44 -12.75
C LYS A 44 -20.70 -13.96 -12.37
N VAL A 45 -19.76 -14.88 -12.18
CA VAL A 45 -18.34 -14.59 -11.95
C VAL A 45 -17.52 -15.08 -13.14
N ASN A 46 -16.74 -14.20 -13.74
CA ASN A 46 -15.93 -14.47 -14.94
C ASN A 46 -16.73 -15.13 -16.08
N GLY A 47 -18.02 -14.76 -16.22
CA GLY A 47 -18.93 -15.32 -17.23
C GLY A 47 -19.58 -16.66 -16.86
N THR A 48 -19.23 -17.25 -15.72
CA THR A 48 -19.78 -18.52 -15.21
C THR A 48 -20.63 -18.32 -13.96
N ASP A 49 -21.37 -19.34 -13.53
CA ASP A 49 -22.16 -19.27 -12.30
C ASP A 49 -21.25 -19.20 -11.05
N VAL A 50 -21.72 -18.45 -10.04
CA VAL A 50 -20.97 -18.24 -8.80
C VAL A 50 -20.98 -19.53 -7.97
N LYS A 51 -19.87 -20.28 -7.98
CA LYS A 51 -19.74 -21.54 -7.21
C LYS A 51 -19.43 -21.35 -5.72
N ALA A 52 -18.97 -20.17 -5.33
CA ALA A 52 -18.62 -19.86 -3.94
C ALA A 52 -19.85 -19.95 -3.01
N ARG A 53 -19.60 -20.18 -1.71
CA ARG A 53 -20.64 -20.19 -0.68
C ARG A 53 -21.30 -18.82 -0.61
N ARG A 54 -22.59 -18.76 -0.96
CA ARG A 54 -23.30 -17.49 -1.19
C ARG A 54 -24.73 -17.48 -0.68
N ARG A 55 -25.26 -16.27 -0.52
CA ARG A 55 -26.68 -15.97 -0.28
C ARG A 55 -27.06 -14.80 -1.18
N GLU A 56 -28.21 -14.91 -1.84
CA GLU A 56 -28.73 -13.88 -2.74
C GLU A 56 -29.99 -13.26 -2.12
N GLU A 57 -30.01 -11.94 -2.01
CA GLU A 57 -31.10 -11.16 -1.41
C GLU A 57 -31.47 -10.00 -2.34
N GLY A 58 -32.45 -10.23 -3.22
CA GLY A 58 -32.84 -9.27 -4.25
C GLY A 58 -31.64 -8.88 -5.14
N PRO A 59 -31.23 -7.60 -5.17
CA PRO A 59 -30.06 -7.15 -5.94
C PRO A 59 -28.71 -7.38 -5.25
N ARG A 60 -28.66 -8.02 -4.07
CA ARG A 60 -27.44 -8.23 -3.26
C ARG A 60 -26.92 -9.65 -3.37
N LEU A 61 -25.61 -9.77 -3.61
CA LEU A 61 -24.88 -11.04 -3.52
C LEU A 61 -24.00 -11.00 -2.27
N ILE A 62 -24.26 -11.91 -1.33
CA ILE A 62 -23.48 -12.08 -0.12
C ILE A 62 -22.60 -13.32 -0.28
N LEU A 63 -21.29 -13.17 -0.28
CA LEU A 63 -20.33 -14.28 -0.24
C LEU A 63 -19.86 -14.48 1.20
N MET A 64 -19.87 -15.71 1.66
CA MET A 64 -19.42 -16.06 3.01
C MET A 64 -17.98 -16.56 3.00
N GLU A 65 -17.19 -16.16 4.00
CA GLU A 65 -15.81 -16.62 4.22
C GLU A 65 -14.94 -16.54 2.95
N VAL A 66 -14.84 -15.35 2.35
CA VAL A 66 -14.14 -15.18 1.07
C VAL A 66 -12.66 -15.52 1.16
N ASN A 67 -12.10 -16.05 0.09
CA ASN A 67 -10.68 -16.37 0.01
C ASN A 67 -10.12 -16.01 -1.38
N MET A 68 -8.88 -16.39 -1.68
CA MET A 68 -8.24 -16.06 -2.96
C MET A 68 -8.98 -16.58 -4.20
N SER A 69 -9.66 -17.73 -4.09
CA SER A 69 -10.46 -18.29 -5.19
C SER A 69 -11.75 -17.49 -5.46
N SER A 70 -12.14 -16.62 -4.52
CA SER A 70 -13.29 -15.73 -4.70
C SER A 70 -12.96 -14.52 -5.59
N ASN A 71 -11.68 -14.28 -5.90
CA ASN A 71 -11.28 -13.18 -6.79
C ASN A 71 -11.85 -13.35 -8.20
N GLY A 72 -12.38 -12.27 -8.75
CA GLY A 72 -12.94 -12.32 -10.10
C GLY A 72 -13.83 -11.15 -10.45
N LEU A 73 -14.28 -11.15 -11.70
CA LEU A 73 -15.20 -10.17 -12.23
C LEU A 73 -16.64 -10.66 -12.06
N TYR A 74 -17.34 -10.10 -11.08
CA TYR A 74 -18.75 -10.33 -10.81
C TYR A 74 -19.59 -9.40 -11.68
N SER A 75 -20.49 -9.96 -12.46
CA SER A 75 -21.44 -9.21 -13.30
C SER A 75 -22.85 -9.55 -12.87
N CYS A 76 -23.69 -8.53 -12.69
CA CYS A 76 -25.11 -8.73 -12.45
C CYS A 76 -25.93 -8.38 -13.69
N PHE A 77 -26.97 -9.18 -13.91
CA PHE A 77 -27.89 -9.06 -15.03
C PHE A 77 -29.31 -8.90 -14.48
N GLN A 78 -30.04 -7.88 -14.91
CA GLN A 78 -31.41 -7.69 -14.45
C GLN A 78 -32.37 -8.62 -15.19
N ASN A 79 -33.25 -9.27 -14.46
CA ASN A 79 -34.32 -10.10 -15.02
C ASN A 79 -35.57 -9.21 -15.28
N PRO A 80 -36.34 -9.45 -16.36
CA PRO A 80 -36.16 -10.46 -17.40
C PRO A 80 -35.28 -10.02 -18.58
N ASP A 81 -34.90 -8.74 -18.66
CA ASP A 81 -34.23 -8.14 -19.82
C ASP A 81 -32.87 -8.80 -20.16
N GLY A 82 -32.25 -9.47 -19.19
CA GLY A 82 -30.96 -10.13 -19.34
C GLY A 82 -29.81 -9.14 -19.58
N GLN A 83 -30.07 -7.84 -19.45
CA GLN A 83 -29.07 -6.80 -19.66
C GLN A 83 -28.13 -6.72 -18.47
N ARG A 84 -26.82 -6.61 -18.77
CA ARG A 84 -25.79 -6.40 -17.76
C ARG A 84 -25.97 -5.00 -17.16
N ARG A 85 -26.23 -4.95 -15.86
CA ARG A 85 -26.42 -3.68 -15.14
C ARG A 85 -25.12 -3.15 -14.54
N ASP A 86 -24.28 -4.04 -14.02
CA ASP A 86 -23.11 -3.64 -13.24
C ASP A 86 -22.01 -4.71 -13.29
N GLN A 87 -20.78 -4.27 -12.99
CA GLN A 87 -19.60 -5.11 -12.88
C GLN A 87 -18.73 -4.72 -11.69
N ILE A 88 -18.30 -5.73 -10.94
CA ILE A 88 -17.49 -5.61 -9.73
C ILE A 88 -16.29 -6.52 -9.86
N ASN A 89 -15.09 -5.96 -9.83
CA ASN A 89 -13.86 -6.72 -9.73
C ASN A 89 -13.52 -6.92 -8.24
N LEU A 90 -13.90 -8.07 -7.70
CA LEU A 90 -13.62 -8.42 -6.31
C LEU A 90 -12.16 -8.84 -6.17
N ARG A 91 -11.44 -8.18 -5.26
CA ARG A 91 -10.06 -8.51 -4.90
C ARG A 91 -9.96 -8.70 -3.40
N VAL A 92 -9.70 -9.92 -2.97
CA VAL A 92 -9.53 -10.29 -1.58
C VAL A 92 -8.05 -10.22 -1.21
N GLY A 93 -7.76 -9.64 -0.05
CA GLY A 93 -6.40 -9.47 0.47
C GLY A 93 -6.34 -9.39 1.98
N ILE A 94 -5.19 -8.92 2.48
CA ILE A 94 -4.91 -8.76 3.92
C ILE A 94 -4.43 -7.32 4.17
N PRO A 95 -4.82 -6.67 5.28
CA PRO A 95 -4.21 -5.40 5.68
C PRO A 95 -2.69 -5.54 5.87
N PRO A 96 -1.92 -4.48 5.62
CA PRO A 96 -0.48 -4.54 5.77
C PRO A 96 -0.10 -4.73 7.24
N LYS A 97 1.00 -5.42 7.48
CA LYS A 97 1.72 -5.43 8.77
C LYS A 97 2.86 -4.43 8.73
N GLU A 98 3.50 -4.22 9.88
CA GLU A 98 4.63 -3.31 10.00
C GLU A 98 5.77 -3.70 9.03
N PRO A 99 6.22 -2.77 8.16
CA PRO A 99 7.33 -3.05 7.26
C PRO A 99 8.65 -3.15 8.02
N GLN A 100 9.55 -4.00 7.53
CA GLN A 100 10.92 -4.06 8.02
C GLN A 100 11.74 -2.99 7.30
N VAL A 101 12.22 -2.01 8.06
CA VAL A 101 12.95 -0.84 7.55
C VAL A 101 14.42 -0.97 7.88
N THR A 102 15.28 -0.67 6.91
CA THR A 102 16.73 -0.64 7.10
C THR A 102 17.30 0.56 6.38
N CYS A 103 18.09 1.37 7.07
CA CYS A 103 18.82 2.49 6.48
C CYS A 103 20.31 2.22 6.48
N ARG A 104 21.00 2.61 5.40
CA ARG A 104 22.43 2.42 5.19
C ARG A 104 23.01 3.59 4.41
N SER A 105 24.32 3.82 4.55
CA SER A 105 25.04 4.77 3.71
C SER A 105 26.19 4.08 3.00
N ASN A 106 26.23 4.24 1.67
CA ASN A 106 27.37 3.87 0.83
C ASN A 106 28.01 5.10 0.18
N THR A 107 27.49 6.30 0.46
CA THR A 107 27.91 7.56 -0.14
C THR A 107 28.26 8.60 0.92
N TYR A 108 28.48 8.18 2.16
CA TYR A 108 28.93 9.05 3.24
C TYR A 108 30.12 9.92 2.78
N PRO A 109 30.14 11.24 3.07
CA PRO A 109 29.18 12.02 3.89
C PRO A 109 28.05 12.67 3.08
N LYS A 110 27.67 12.15 1.90
CA LYS A 110 26.65 12.81 1.03
C LYS A 110 25.21 12.55 1.45
N GLY A 111 24.92 11.38 2.01
CA GLY A 111 23.57 10.99 2.39
C GLY A 111 23.47 9.53 2.77
N PHE A 112 22.25 9.07 2.92
CA PHE A 112 21.92 7.68 3.19
C PHE A 112 20.70 7.26 2.38
N TYR A 113 20.48 5.96 2.29
CA TYR A 113 19.27 5.41 1.72
C TYR A 113 18.58 4.52 2.73
N CYS A 114 17.26 4.44 2.62
CA CYS A 114 16.45 3.49 3.38
C CYS A 114 15.75 2.55 2.42
N SER A 115 15.67 1.28 2.80
CA SER A 115 14.94 0.26 2.07
C SER A 115 13.99 -0.47 3.01
N TRP A 116 12.87 -0.93 2.47
CA TRP A 116 11.86 -1.61 3.25
C TRP A 116 11.24 -2.80 2.51
N HIS A 117 10.70 -3.74 3.27
CA HIS A 117 9.95 -4.86 2.72
C HIS A 117 8.91 -5.36 3.72
N LEU A 118 7.83 -5.91 3.19
CA LEU A 118 6.82 -6.61 3.98
C LEU A 118 7.25 -8.08 4.12
N GLN A 119 7.28 -8.58 5.35
CA GLN A 119 7.56 -9.99 5.63
C GLN A 119 6.44 -10.91 5.11
N HIS A 120 5.21 -10.40 5.06
CA HIS A 120 4.03 -11.14 4.62
C HIS A 120 3.35 -10.40 3.47
N PRO A 121 3.00 -11.09 2.36
CA PRO A 121 2.27 -10.48 1.25
C PRO A 121 0.84 -10.09 1.67
N THR A 122 0.37 -8.95 1.16
CA THR A 122 -1.01 -8.45 1.34
C THR A 122 -1.95 -8.92 0.24
N TYR A 123 -1.40 -9.38 -0.90
CA TYR A 123 -2.11 -9.86 -2.10
C TYR A 123 -3.01 -8.83 -2.80
N ILE A 124 -2.97 -7.58 -2.35
CA ILE A 124 -3.63 -6.43 -2.96
C ILE A 124 -2.62 -5.28 -3.11
N PRO A 125 -2.85 -4.34 -4.06
CA PRO A 125 -1.95 -3.20 -4.24
C PRO A 125 -1.69 -2.49 -2.91
N THR A 126 -0.41 -2.34 -2.58
CA THR A 126 0.05 -1.73 -1.32
C THR A 126 1.11 -0.71 -1.65
N ASP A 127 0.88 0.53 -1.22
CA ASP A 127 1.76 1.67 -1.41
C ASP A 127 2.51 2.00 -0.11
N PHE A 128 3.56 2.80 -0.23
CA PHE A 128 4.41 3.18 0.90
C PHE A 128 4.61 4.69 1.00
N GLU A 129 4.28 5.24 2.15
CA GLU A 129 4.56 6.61 2.55
C GLU A 129 5.84 6.62 3.41
N VAL A 130 6.74 7.55 3.15
CA VAL A 130 8.01 7.67 3.87
C VAL A 130 8.13 9.08 4.41
N ASP A 131 8.34 9.18 5.72
CA ASP A 131 8.59 10.42 6.43
C ASP A 131 9.95 10.34 7.13
N VAL A 132 10.78 11.36 6.93
CA VAL A 132 12.13 11.41 7.52
C VAL A 132 12.29 12.73 8.24
N GLN A 133 12.74 12.66 9.48
CA GLN A 133 12.92 13.82 10.34
C GLN A 133 14.32 13.83 10.93
N HIS A 134 14.87 15.04 11.09
CA HIS A 134 16.12 15.29 11.78
C HIS A 134 15.98 16.55 12.62
N ASN A 135 16.28 16.46 13.92
CA ASN A 135 16.04 17.56 14.87
C ASN A 135 14.61 18.15 14.77
N GLN A 136 13.60 17.27 14.73
CA GLN A 136 12.17 17.62 14.55
C GLN A 136 11.82 18.35 13.24
N ARG A 137 12.76 18.49 12.31
CA ARG A 137 12.52 19.08 10.98
C ARG A 137 12.34 17.96 9.95
N PRO A 138 11.30 18.05 9.10
CA PRO A 138 11.14 17.10 8.01
C PRO A 138 12.26 17.30 6.98
N LEU A 139 12.74 16.19 6.40
CA LEU A 139 13.73 16.17 5.34
C LEU A 139 13.10 15.77 4.01
N GLU A 140 13.69 16.25 2.93
CA GLU A 140 13.30 15.86 1.58
C GLU A 140 13.72 14.41 1.29
N VAL A 141 12.78 13.62 0.77
CA VAL A 141 12.96 12.20 0.46
C VAL A 141 12.88 12.00 -1.04
N MET A 142 13.98 11.57 -1.66
CA MET A 142 14.02 11.25 -3.08
C MET A 142 13.71 9.76 -3.27
N ARG A 143 12.65 9.42 -4.01
CA ARG A 143 12.38 8.03 -4.35
C ARG A 143 13.39 7.50 -5.37
N ASP A 144 13.78 6.24 -5.22
CA ASP A 144 14.69 5.58 -6.15
C ASP A 144 13.94 5.20 -7.44
N GLU A 145 14.50 5.55 -8.61
CA GLU A 145 13.88 5.31 -9.92
C GLU A 145 13.85 3.82 -10.29
N VAL A 146 14.81 3.03 -9.79
CA VAL A 146 15.00 1.62 -10.12
C VAL A 146 14.32 0.75 -9.06
N HIS A 147 14.50 1.08 -7.78
CA HIS A 147 14.05 0.29 -6.65
C HIS A 147 12.84 0.92 -5.95
N LYS A 148 11.63 0.44 -6.25
CA LYS A 148 10.37 0.97 -5.69
C LYS A 148 10.31 1.07 -4.15
N ASN A 149 11.00 0.17 -3.44
CA ASN A 149 11.03 0.13 -1.98
C ASN A 149 12.34 0.71 -1.41
N ARG A 150 12.85 1.76 -2.05
CA ARG A 150 14.05 2.47 -1.60
C ARG A 150 13.87 3.98 -1.78
N CYS A 151 14.41 4.74 -0.84
CA CYS A 151 14.53 6.18 -0.95
C CYS A 151 15.91 6.67 -0.52
N HIS A 152 16.28 7.87 -0.96
CA HIS A 152 17.55 8.53 -0.67
C HIS A 152 17.29 9.86 0.04
N VAL A 153 18.13 10.16 1.03
CA VAL A 153 18.07 11.39 1.83
C VAL A 153 19.47 11.97 1.92
N LYS A 154 19.59 13.28 1.72
CA LYS A 154 20.86 14.00 1.88
C LYS A 154 21.06 14.39 3.35
N PHE A 155 22.30 14.36 3.81
CA PHE A 155 22.61 14.91 5.13
C PHE A 155 22.48 16.44 5.07
N PRO A 156 21.64 17.07 5.93
CA PRO A 156 21.50 18.52 5.95
C PRO A 156 22.75 19.20 6.55
N GLU A 157 23.36 18.54 7.54
CA GLU A 157 24.54 18.99 8.28
C GLU A 157 25.38 17.74 8.57
N LEU A 158 26.71 17.89 8.62
CA LEU A 158 27.64 16.80 8.92
C LEU A 158 27.95 16.75 10.42
N PHE A 159 28.14 15.55 10.95
CA PHE A 159 28.46 15.30 12.35
C PHE A 159 27.39 15.81 13.32
N SER A 160 26.12 15.76 12.91
CA SER A 160 25.02 16.17 13.77
C SER A 160 24.82 15.17 14.91
N SER A 161 24.63 15.67 16.14
CA SER A 161 24.31 14.86 17.31
C SER A 161 22.82 14.53 17.43
N PHE A 162 21.97 15.10 16.56
CA PHE A 162 20.54 14.79 16.56
C PHE A 162 20.28 13.49 15.78
N PRO A 163 19.49 12.55 16.33
CA PRO A 163 19.17 11.32 15.62
C PRO A 163 18.25 11.60 14.43
N TYR A 164 18.44 10.83 13.36
CA TYR A 164 17.47 10.72 12.29
C TYR A 164 16.33 9.80 12.72
N ARG A 165 15.11 10.16 12.37
CA ARG A 165 13.92 9.33 12.55
C ARG A 165 13.28 9.08 11.21
N VAL A 166 13.19 7.81 10.82
CA VAL A 166 12.60 7.37 9.55
C VAL A 166 11.35 6.58 9.88
N ASN A 167 10.21 7.01 9.34
CA ASN A 167 8.94 6.32 9.46
C ASN A 167 8.47 5.88 8.08
N VAL A 168 8.24 4.57 7.92
CA VAL A 168 7.68 3.99 6.70
C VAL A 168 6.30 3.44 7.01
N THR A 169 5.29 3.93 6.30
CA THR A 169 3.90 3.49 6.43
C THR A 169 3.48 2.72 5.18
N ALA A 170 3.15 1.45 5.35
CA ALA A 170 2.51 0.63 4.34
C ALA A 170 0.99 0.89 4.34
N VAL A 171 0.40 1.15 3.17
CA VAL A 171 -1.02 1.50 3.03
C VAL A 171 -1.64 0.67 1.92
N ASN A 172 -2.81 0.08 2.19
CA ASN A 172 -3.67 -0.48 1.17
C ASN A 172 -5.14 -0.16 1.47
N SER A 173 -6.05 -0.62 0.61
CA SER A 173 -7.50 -0.41 0.77
C SER A 173 -8.11 -1.03 2.02
N LEU A 174 -7.41 -1.92 2.72
CA LEU A 174 -7.87 -2.60 3.94
C LEU A 174 -7.25 -2.02 5.22
N GLY A 175 -6.27 -1.13 5.13
CA GLY A 175 -5.68 -0.49 6.30
C GLY A 175 -4.27 0.06 6.10
N ARG A 176 -3.64 0.43 7.22
CA ARG A 176 -2.28 0.97 7.27
C ARG A 176 -1.50 0.40 8.45
N ALA A 177 -0.19 0.27 8.27
CA ALA A 177 0.74 -0.12 9.33
C ALA A 177 2.07 0.61 9.13
N SER A 178 2.68 1.07 10.22
CA SER A 178 3.89 1.90 10.18
C SER A 178 5.00 1.31 11.03
N SER A 179 6.23 1.45 10.57
CA SER A 179 7.44 1.12 11.33
C SER A 179 8.36 2.32 11.35
N ALA A 180 8.88 2.65 12.53
CA ALA A 180 9.80 3.76 12.71
C ALA A 180 11.13 3.26 13.27
N ILE A 181 12.23 3.72 12.68
CA ILE A 181 13.57 3.50 13.20
C ILE A 181 14.24 4.84 13.47
N SER A 182 15.14 4.85 14.45
CA SER A 182 15.95 6.01 14.80
C SER A 182 17.41 5.61 14.89
N PHE A 183 18.29 6.45 14.36
CA PHE A 183 19.72 6.19 14.30
C PHE A 183 20.52 7.50 14.28
N GLU A 184 21.74 7.45 14.78
CA GLU A 184 22.70 8.56 14.71
C GLU A 184 23.52 8.47 13.42
N GLU A 185 24.03 9.60 12.93
CA GLU A 185 24.88 9.64 11.72
C GLU A 185 26.09 8.69 11.82
N SER A 186 26.70 8.59 13.01
CA SER A 186 27.83 7.71 13.32
C SER A 186 27.54 6.22 13.11
N SER A 187 26.27 5.81 13.16
CA SER A 187 25.84 4.41 13.15
C SER A 187 25.51 3.85 11.76
N ILE A 188 25.39 4.71 10.74
CA ILE A 188 24.94 4.29 9.39
C ILE A 188 26.09 4.03 8.41
N GLY A 189 27.32 4.42 8.76
CA GLY A 189 28.53 4.06 8.05
C GLY A 189 29.07 2.71 8.53
N THR A 190 29.44 1.82 7.61
CA THR A 190 30.23 0.63 7.94
C THR A 190 31.59 1.04 8.50
N VAL A 191 31.80 0.81 9.80
CA VAL A 191 33.13 0.83 10.43
C VAL A 191 33.76 -0.55 10.27
N LEU A 192 34.76 -0.65 9.40
CA LEU A 192 35.78 -1.73 9.35
C LEU A 192 37.10 -0.98 9.61
N ASP A 193 37.93 -1.17 10.63
CA ASP A 193 38.19 -2.25 11.57
C ASP A 193 38.72 -1.68 12.92
N HIS A 194 38.69 -2.50 13.97
CA HIS A 194 39.45 -2.31 15.21
C HIS A 194 40.97 -2.44 14.96
N TRP A 195 41.77 -1.45 15.39
CA TRP A 195 43.20 -1.63 15.66
C TRP A 195 43.48 -1.28 17.12
N ILE A 196 44.05 -2.24 17.87
CA ILE A 196 44.63 -2.02 19.21
C ILE A 196 46.08 -1.61 18.98
N ASP A 197 46.43 -0.35 19.24
CA ASP A 197 47.82 0.07 19.34
C ASP A 197 48.27 0.11 20.81
N ASN A 198 49.41 -0.52 21.02
CA ASN A 198 50.04 -0.82 22.29
C ASN A 198 50.90 0.38 22.72
N GLU A 199 50.31 1.49 23.16
CA GLU A 199 50.98 2.50 24.00
C GLU A 199 49.97 3.54 24.54
N ASN A 200 50.03 3.79 25.86
CA ASN A 200 49.09 4.61 26.64
C ASN A 200 48.98 6.08 26.19
N THR A 201 48.11 6.36 25.22
CA THR A 201 47.55 7.70 25.03
C THR A 201 46.15 7.60 24.44
N PHE A 202 45.19 8.27 25.09
CA PHE A 202 43.75 8.46 24.78
C PHE A 202 43.22 8.00 23.41
N PRO A 203 42.00 7.42 23.32
CA PRO A 203 41.44 6.93 22.06
C PRO A 203 41.23 8.09 21.08
N LEU A 204 42.17 8.26 20.17
CA LEU A 204 42.01 9.09 18.99
C LEU A 204 41.10 8.31 18.04
N VAL A 205 39.83 8.72 17.94
CA VAL A 205 38.94 8.27 16.87
C VAL A 205 39.48 8.85 15.57
N LEU A 206 40.35 8.10 14.90
CA LEU A 206 40.68 8.33 13.50
C LEU A 206 39.44 7.98 12.68
N VAL A 207 38.56 8.97 12.51
CA VAL A 207 37.60 8.97 11.41
C VAL A 207 38.44 8.96 10.15
N TYR A 208 38.50 7.84 9.42
CA TYR A 208 38.99 7.84 8.06
C TYR A 208 38.01 8.67 7.21
N ILE A 209 38.24 9.98 7.20
CA ILE A 209 37.80 10.87 6.13
C ILE A 209 38.68 10.49 4.94
N LEU A 210 38.15 9.66 4.04
CA LEU A 210 38.63 9.68 2.66
C LEU A 210 38.17 10.98 1.99
#